data_AF-A0A925TDT9-F1
#
_entry.id   AF-A0A925TDT9-F1
#
_cell.length_a   1.000
_cell.length_b   1.000
_cell.length_c   1.000
_cell.angle_alpha   90.00
_cell.angle_beta   90.00
_cell.angle_gamma   90.00
#
_symmetry.space_group_name_H-M   'P 1'
#
loop_
_entity.id
_entity.type
_entity.pdbx_description
1 polymer ?
#
loop_
_entity_poly.entity_id
_entity_poly.type
_entity_poly.pdbx_seq_one_letter_code
_entity_poly.pdbx_strand_id
1 'polypeptide(L)'
;RLQDDRTVEIEYVVADGYYLYRKRFEFLINGRPARPVGLAAGKMKNDPLFGRVAIFRQRAHLKLAVPPGARGQDIEVVARSQGCADAGVCYPPLKQALLLAAGSRAPASPRGEAEPAGFTSRPERSLADQLKGK
;
A
#
# COMPACT_ATOMS: atom_id res chain seq x y z
N ARG A 1 5.76 8.24 5.31
CA ARG A 1 6.43 8.75 6.54
C ARG A 1 7.84 9.21 6.19
N LEU A 2 8.40 10.15 6.95
CA LEU A 2 9.83 10.45 6.90
C LEU A 2 10.55 9.44 7.83
N GLN A 3 11.46 8.62 7.29
CA GLN A 3 12.23 7.64 8.07
C GLN A 3 13.42 8.33 8.78
N ASP A 4 14.10 9.20 8.05
CA ASP A 4 15.20 10.07 8.49
C ASP A 4 15.28 11.30 7.56
N ASP A 5 16.27 12.17 7.73
CA ASP A 5 16.46 13.38 6.91
C ASP A 5 16.78 13.10 5.43
N ARG A 6 17.03 11.84 5.07
CA ARG A 6 17.46 11.39 3.74
C ARG A 6 16.46 10.47 3.06
N THR A 7 15.50 9.92 3.79
CA THR A 7 14.66 8.82 3.31
C THR A 7 13.20 9.03 3.65
N VAL A 8 12.36 9.04 2.62
CA VAL A 8 10.91 8.91 2.75
C VAL A 8 10.51 7.46 2.49
N GLU A 9 9.76 6.87 3.42
CA GLU A 9 9.13 5.57 3.22
C GLU A 9 7.64 5.73 2.87
N ILE A 10 7.23 5.05 1.81
CA ILE A 10 5.86 5.01 1.30
C ILE A 10 5.39 3.56 1.36
N GLU A 11 4.24 3.34 1.98
CA GLU A 11 3.53 2.07 1.95
C GLU A 11 2.18 2.28 1.28
N TYR A 12 1.92 1.49 0.24
CA TYR A 12 0.57 1.30 -0.27
C TYR A 12 -0.01 0.04 0.35
N VAL A 13 -1.18 0.14 0.98
CA VAL A 13 -2.00 -1.01 1.34
C VAL A 13 -2.98 -1.24 0.18
N VAL A 14 -2.88 -2.39 -0.48
CA VAL A 14 -3.69 -2.74 -1.64
C VAL A 14 -4.76 -3.72 -1.17
N ALA A 15 -6.03 -3.36 -1.37
CA ALA A 15 -7.15 -4.21 -0.98
C ALA A 15 -7.15 -5.57 -1.71
N ASP A 16 -7.78 -6.56 -1.10
CA ASP A 16 -7.93 -7.89 -1.69
C ASP A 16 -8.66 -7.82 -3.04
N GLY A 17 -8.18 -8.56 -4.03
CA GLY A 17 -8.70 -8.52 -5.41
C GLY A 17 -8.21 -7.32 -6.23
N TYR A 18 -7.35 -6.46 -5.68
CA TYR A 18 -6.74 -5.35 -6.41
C TYR A 18 -5.23 -5.53 -6.59
N TYR A 19 -4.67 -4.77 -7.53
CA TYR A 19 -3.23 -4.71 -7.77
C TYR A 19 -2.79 -3.36 -8.30
N LEU A 20 -1.55 -2.95 -7.99
CA LEU A 20 -0.89 -1.76 -8.52
C LEU A 20 0.18 -2.15 -9.53
N TYR A 21 0.29 -1.40 -10.62
CA TYR A 21 1.34 -1.62 -11.63
C TYR A 21 2.68 -1.08 -11.15
N ARG A 22 3.70 -1.95 -11.11
CA ARG A 22 5.05 -1.57 -10.66
C ARG A 22 5.65 -0.42 -11.47
N LYS A 23 5.39 -0.38 -12.78
CA LYS A 23 5.94 0.64 -13.70
C LYS A 23 5.12 1.93 -13.76
N ARG A 24 3.99 2.03 -13.04
CA ARG A 24 3.10 3.20 -13.05
C ARG A 24 3.19 4.02 -11.77
N PHE A 25 4.27 3.87 -11.02
CA PHE A 25 4.58 4.77 -9.93
C PHE A 25 5.40 5.95 -10.42
N GLU A 26 4.95 7.15 -10.10
CA GLU A 26 5.68 8.40 -10.33
C GLU A 26 5.67 9.21 -9.03
N PHE A 27 6.78 9.85 -8.72
CA PHE A 27 6.90 10.63 -7.48
C PHE A 27 7.52 11.99 -7.75
N LEU A 28 7.03 12.99 -7.02
CA LEU A 28 7.68 14.28 -6.85
C LEU A 28 7.97 14.48 -5.36
N ILE A 29 9.14 15.06 -5.06
CA ILE A 29 9.50 15.61 -3.75
C ILE A 29 9.69 17.11 -3.93
N ASN A 30 8.89 17.93 -3.24
CA ASN A 30 8.90 19.40 -3.33
C ASN A 30 8.91 19.87 -4.80
N GLY A 31 8.03 19.29 -5.61
CA GLY A 31 7.90 19.59 -7.05
C GLY A 31 8.97 18.98 -7.97
N ARG A 32 9.99 18.29 -7.44
CA ARG A 32 11.07 17.69 -8.24
C ARG A 32 10.88 16.18 -8.42
N PRO A 33 11.14 15.60 -9.61
CA PRO A 33 11.05 14.16 -9.83
C PRO A 33 11.90 13.36 -8.85
N ALA A 34 11.29 12.31 -8.27
CA ALA A 34 11.94 11.36 -7.39
C ALA A 34 11.72 9.94 -7.90
N ARG A 35 12.73 9.08 -7.74
CA ARG A 35 12.66 7.67 -8.12
C ARG A 35 12.77 6.78 -6.88
N PRO A 36 11.99 5.68 -6.82
CA PRO A 36 12.17 4.67 -5.80
C PRO A 36 13.55 4.04 -5.83
N VAL A 37 14.19 3.93 -4.68
CA VAL A 37 15.43 3.20 -4.47
C VAL A 37 15.09 1.77 -4.04
N GLY A 38 15.65 0.78 -4.71
CA GLY A 38 15.47 -0.63 -4.33
C GLY A 38 14.04 -1.15 -4.47
N LEU A 39 13.24 -0.62 -5.41
CA LEU A 39 11.87 -1.08 -5.61
C LEU A 39 11.83 -2.55 -5.99
N ALA A 40 11.19 -3.36 -5.13
CA ALA A 40 11.03 -4.80 -5.31
C ALA A 40 10.48 -5.16 -6.70
N ALA A 41 10.84 -6.34 -7.22
CA ALA A 41 10.50 -6.74 -8.58
C ALA A 41 8.99 -6.85 -8.85
N GLY A 42 8.17 -7.02 -7.81
CA GLY A 42 6.74 -7.30 -7.93
C GLY A 42 6.46 -8.73 -8.40
N LYS A 43 5.18 -9.08 -8.50
CA LYS A 43 4.71 -10.36 -9.05
C LYS A 43 4.38 -10.16 -10.53
N MET A 44 4.77 -11.11 -11.38
CA MET A 44 4.38 -11.05 -12.79
C MET A 44 2.90 -11.45 -12.95
N LYS A 45 2.16 -10.70 -13.78
CA LYS A 45 0.78 -10.95 -14.16
C LYS A 45 0.66 -10.81 -15.69
N ASN A 46 -0.13 -11.69 -16.30
CA ASN A 46 -0.61 -11.49 -17.66
C ASN A 46 -1.89 -10.66 -17.58
N ASP A 47 -1.79 -9.38 -17.93
CA ASP A 47 -2.88 -8.44 -17.97
C ASP A 47 -3.48 -8.40 -19.39
N PRO A 48 -4.82 -8.41 -19.56
CA PRO A 48 -5.44 -8.40 -20.89
C PRO A 48 -5.12 -7.15 -21.73
N LEU A 49 -4.88 -6.01 -21.09
CA LEU A 49 -4.65 -4.73 -21.77
C LEU A 49 -3.16 -4.48 -22.02
N PHE A 50 -2.30 -4.90 -21.08
CA PHE A 50 -0.87 -4.57 -21.10
C PHE A 50 0.06 -5.77 -21.29
N GLY A 51 -0.49 -6.98 -21.41
CA GLY A 51 0.28 -8.22 -21.51
C GLY A 51 1.04 -8.52 -20.22
N ARG A 52 2.27 -9.02 -20.34
CA ARG A 52 3.06 -9.47 -19.20
C ARG A 52 3.67 -8.30 -18.42
N VAL A 53 3.12 -8.01 -17.24
CA VAL A 53 3.47 -6.85 -16.41
C VAL A 53 3.82 -7.27 -14.97
N ALA A 54 4.64 -6.46 -14.30
CA ALA A 54 4.93 -6.62 -12.88
C ALA A 54 3.94 -5.80 -12.04
N ILE A 55 3.38 -6.42 -11.00
CA ILE A 55 2.35 -5.84 -10.12
C ILE A 55 2.72 -5.99 -8.64
N PHE A 56 2.10 -5.17 -7.79
CA PHE A 56 2.09 -5.34 -6.34
C PHE A 56 0.68 -5.66 -5.85
N ARG A 57 0.60 -6.55 -4.86
CA ARG A 57 -0.62 -6.94 -4.15
C ARG A 57 -0.36 -6.90 -2.65
N GLN A 58 -1.42 -6.72 -1.87
CA GLN A 58 -1.42 -6.53 -0.42
C GLN A 58 -0.64 -5.30 0.03
N ARG A 59 0.65 -5.22 -0.29
CA ARG A 59 1.51 -4.09 0.04
C ARG A 59 2.49 -3.76 -1.09
N ALA A 60 2.79 -2.47 -1.24
CA ALA A 60 3.96 -2.00 -1.97
C ALA A 60 4.75 -1.07 -1.05
N HIS A 61 6.00 -1.44 -0.75
CA HIS A 61 6.92 -0.63 0.04
C HIS A 61 7.92 0.05 -0.88
N LEU A 62 8.03 1.37 -0.78
CA LEU A 62 8.92 2.18 -1.60
C LEU A 62 9.72 3.12 -0.72
N LYS A 63 10.98 3.36 -1.11
CA LYS A 63 11.87 4.33 -0.49
C LYS A 63 12.23 5.40 -1.48
N LEU A 64 12.01 6.66 -1.15
CA LEU A 64 12.47 7.80 -1.95
C LEU A 64 13.63 8.48 -1.22
N ALA A 65 14.68 8.81 -1.96
CA ALA A 65 15.77 9.63 -1.45
C ALA A 65 15.34 11.10 -1.41
N VAL A 66 15.51 11.74 -0.25
CA VAL A 66 15.32 13.18 -0.07
C VAL A 66 16.50 13.92 -0.70
N PRO A 67 16.25 14.82 -1.67
CA PRO A 67 17.30 15.62 -2.30
C PRO A 67 18.09 16.44 -1.26
N PRO A 68 19.41 16.63 -1.41
CA PRO A 68 20.22 17.38 -0.44
C PRO A 68 19.64 18.77 -0.07
N GLY A 69 19.13 19.51 -1.05
CA GLY A 69 18.54 20.84 -0.83
C GLY A 69 17.16 20.85 -0.16
N ALA A 70 16.57 19.68 0.12
CA ALA A 70 15.30 19.53 0.84
C ALA A 70 15.47 18.89 2.24
N ARG A 71 16.69 18.47 2.61
CA ARG A 71 16.94 17.82 3.90
C ARG A 71 16.71 18.80 5.05
N GLY A 72 16.12 18.30 6.14
CA GLY A 72 15.80 19.11 7.33
C GLY A 72 14.65 20.10 7.15
N GLN A 73 13.97 20.08 6.00
CA GLN A 73 12.79 20.89 5.70
C GLN A 73 11.55 20.00 5.62
N ASP A 74 10.37 20.63 5.65
CA ASP A 74 9.12 19.94 5.35
C ASP A 74 9.16 19.38 3.93
N ILE A 75 8.69 18.14 3.80
CA ILE A 75 8.70 17.40 2.54
C ILE A 75 7.27 17.22 2.07
N GLU A 76 6.92 17.84 0.94
CA GLU A 76 5.74 17.48 0.16
C GLU A 76 6.10 16.33 -0.79
N VAL A 77 5.40 15.22 -0.65
CA VAL A 77 5.46 14.08 -1.57
C VAL A 77 4.20 14.05 -2.39
N VAL A 78 4.34 14.12 -3.71
CA VAL A 78 3.26 13.82 -4.63
C VAL A 78 3.52 12.47 -5.25
N ALA A 79 2.61 11.54 -5.05
CA ALA A 79 2.66 10.20 -5.63
C ALA A 79 1.57 10.03 -6.67
N ARG A 80 1.92 9.50 -7.85
CA ARG A 80 0.96 8.99 -8.82
C ARG A 80 1.10 7.48 -8.90
N SER A 81 -0.02 6.77 -8.93
CA SER A 81 -0.07 5.33 -9.06
C SER A 81 -1.28 4.89 -9.90
N GLN A 82 -1.22 3.69 -10.45
CA GLN A 82 -2.32 3.11 -11.21
C GLN A 82 -2.46 1.62 -10.87
N GLY A 83 -3.70 1.15 -10.82
CA GLY A 83 -4.03 -0.24 -10.57
C GLY A 83 -5.33 -0.68 -11.22
N CYS A 84 -5.64 -1.96 -11.07
CA CYS A 84 -6.91 -2.54 -11.51
C CYS A 84 -7.43 -3.54 -10.46
N ALA A 85 -8.71 -3.88 -10.59
CA ALA A 85 -9.34 -4.99 -9.91
C ALA A 85 -9.22 -6.25 -10.78
N ASP A 86 -9.15 -7.42 -10.14
CA ASP A 86 -9.21 -8.71 -10.84
C ASP A 86 -10.55 -8.94 -11.55
N ALA A 87 -11.59 -8.19 -11.18
CA ALA A 87 -12.88 -8.12 -11.88
C ALA A 87 -12.80 -7.45 -13.27
N GLY A 88 -11.62 -7.03 -13.73
CA GLY A 88 -11.40 -6.45 -15.06
C GLY A 88 -11.57 -4.93 -15.12
N VAL A 89 -11.70 -4.25 -13.98
CA VAL A 89 -11.83 -2.78 -13.92
C VAL A 89 -10.47 -2.15 -13.69
N CYS A 90 -10.02 -1.34 -14.63
CA CYS A 90 -8.79 -0.56 -14.50
C CYS A 90 -9.08 0.90 -14.16
N TYR A 91 -8.44 1.40 -13.11
CA TYR A 91 -8.62 2.75 -12.62
C TYR A 91 -7.69 3.72 -13.35
N PRO A 92 -8.10 4.99 -13.55
CA PRO A 92 -7.21 6.02 -14.03
C PRO A 92 -6.06 6.27 -13.05
N PRO A 93 -4.95 6.90 -13.48
CA PRO A 93 -3.86 7.27 -12.58
C PRO A 93 -4.35 8.16 -11.43
N LEU A 94 -4.16 7.71 -10.19
CA LEU A 94 -4.53 8.43 -8.98
C LEU A 94 -3.33 9.27 -8.50
N LYS A 95 -3.57 10.55 -8.18
CA LYS A 95 -2.58 11.45 -7.56
C LYS A 95 -2.91 11.59 -6.07
N GLN A 96 -1.91 11.40 -5.21
CA GLN A 96 -1.99 11.60 -3.77
C GLN A 96 -0.87 12.53 -3.32
N ALA A 97 -1.16 13.46 -2.42
CA ALA A 97 -0.18 14.37 -1.85
C ALA A 97 -0.07 14.13 -0.33
N LEU A 98 1.14 14.16 0.20
CA LEU A 98 1.44 14.00 1.62
C LEU A 98 2.46 15.05 2.04
N LEU A 99 2.14 15.82 3.07
CA LEU A 99 3.08 16.73 3.72
C LEU A 99 3.71 16.02 4.93
N LEU A 100 5.04 16.03 5.00
CA LEU A 100 5.82 15.42 6.07
C LEU A 100 6.62 16.52 6.77
N ALA A 101 6.25 16.83 8.01
CA ALA A 101 6.94 17.85 8.78
C ALA A 101 8.37 17.40 9.17
N ALA A 102 9.34 18.30 9.03
CA ALA A 102 10.68 18.11 9.56
C ALA A 102 10.61 17.96 11.09
N GLY A 103 11.32 16.97 11.64
CA GLY A 103 11.39 16.76 13.09
C GLY A 103 10.22 15.98 13.72
N SER A 104 9.18 15.63 12.96
CA SER A 104 8.19 14.65 13.45
C SER A 104 8.71 13.24 13.24
N ARG A 105 9.57 12.79 14.15
CA ARG A 105 9.83 11.38 14.37
C ARG A 105 8.48 10.77 14.76
N ALA A 106 7.81 10.12 13.81
CA ALA A 106 6.58 9.38 14.11
C ALA A 106 6.88 8.50 15.34
N PRO A 107 6.06 8.54 16.41
CA PRO A 107 6.25 7.60 17.48
C PRO A 107 6.21 6.21 16.84
N ALA A 108 7.25 5.41 17.08
CA ALA A 108 7.16 4.01 16.78
C ALA A 108 5.93 3.52 17.55
N SER A 109 4.85 3.16 16.84
CA SER A 109 3.74 2.47 17.47
C SER A 109 4.36 1.33 18.26
N PRO A 110 4.11 1.23 19.58
CA PRO A 110 4.47 0.00 20.26
C PRO A 110 3.77 -1.11 19.48
N ARG A 111 4.57 -2.07 19.05
CA ARG A 111 4.05 -3.36 18.60
C ARG A 111 3.37 -3.94 19.83
N GLY A 112 2.07 -3.66 19.94
CA GLY A 112 1.20 -4.35 20.86
C GLY A 112 1.19 -5.80 20.42
N GLU A 113 1.89 -6.63 21.19
CA GLU A 113 1.53 -8.03 21.36
C GLU A 113 0.01 -8.06 21.61
N ALA A 114 -0.75 -8.60 20.67
CA ALA A 114 -2.08 -9.09 20.94
C ALA A 114 -1.98 -10.61 20.89
N GLU A 115 -1.84 -11.19 22.09
CA GLU A 115 -2.12 -12.58 22.35
C GLU A 115 -3.55 -12.96 21.89
N PRO A 116 -3.79 -14.24 21.56
CA PRO A 116 -5.01 -14.67 20.91
C PRO A 116 -6.15 -14.75 21.94
N ALA A 117 -7.14 -13.86 21.81
CA ALA A 117 -8.45 -14.10 22.42
C ALA A 117 -9.18 -15.15 21.57
N GLY A 118 -9.19 -16.39 22.06
CA GLY A 118 -9.98 -17.48 21.51
C GLY A 118 -11.46 -17.12 21.47
N PHE A 119 -12.05 -17.17 20.28
CA PHE A 119 -13.50 -17.18 20.12
C PHE A 119 -13.92 -18.64 19.90
N THR A 120 -14.51 -19.21 20.93
CA THR A 120 -15.10 -20.56 20.91
C THR A 120 -16.18 -20.62 19.83
N SER A 121 -16.06 -21.60 18.94
CA SER A 121 -17.08 -21.96 17.97
C SER A 121 -18.39 -22.28 18.68
N ARG A 122 -19.47 -21.60 18.27
CA ARG A 122 -20.84 -21.94 18.63
C ARG A 122 -21.29 -23.07 17.71
N PRO A 123 -21.88 -24.18 18.21
CA PRO A 123 -22.29 -25.27 17.34
C PRO A 123 -23.44 -24.82 16.45
N GLU A 124 -23.29 -25.05 15.15
CA GLU A 124 -24.35 -24.88 14.17
C GLU A 124 -25.49 -25.84 14.48
N ARG A 125 -26.70 -25.31 14.70
CA ARG A 125 -27.90 -26.14 14.78
C ARG A 125 -28.25 -26.60 13.37
N SER A 126 -28.25 -27.92 13.18
CA SER A 126 -28.68 -28.57 11.95
C SER A 126 -30.15 -28.27 11.64
N LEU A 127 -30.43 -27.99 10.37
CA LEU A 127 -31.76 -27.74 9.80
C LEU A 127 -32.71 -28.96 9.92
N ALA A 128 -32.19 -30.13 10.33
CA ALA A 128 -32.98 -31.35 10.53
C ALA A 128 -33.90 -31.31 11.77
N ASP A 129 -33.62 -30.45 12.77
CA ASP A 129 -34.42 -30.37 14.01
C ASP A 129 -35.64 -29.43 13.93
N GLN A 130 -35.84 -28.71 12.82
CA GLN A 130 -36.96 -27.75 12.65
C GLN A 130 -38.20 -28.31 11.93
N LEU A 131 -38.23 -29.61 11.60
CA LEU A 131 -39.35 -30.23 10.87
C LEU A 131 -40.09 -31.35 11.64
N LYS A 132 -39.99 -31.38 12.98
CA LYS A 132 -40.83 -32.23 13.83
C LYS A 132 -41.46 -31.43 14.95
N GLY A 133 -42.54 -30.74 14.61
CA GLY A 133 -43.40 -30.02 15.55
C GLY A 133 -44.78 -29.79 14.93
N LYS A 134 -45.56 -30.86 14.84
CA LYS A 134 -47.03 -30.84 14.82
C LYS A 134 -47.50 -31.45 16.13
#